data_AF-A0A8H3XG20-F1
#
_entry.id   AF-A0A8H3XG20-F1
#
_cell.length_a   1.000
_cell.length_b   1.000
_cell.length_c   1.000
_cell.angle_alpha   90.00
_cell.angle_beta   90.00
_cell.angle_gamma   90.00
#
_symmetry.space_group_name_H-M   'P 1'
#
loop_
_entity.id
_entity.type
_entity.pdbx_description
1 polymer ?
#
loop_
_entity_poly.entity_id
_entity_poly.type
_entity_poly.pdbx_seq_one_letter_code
_entity_poly.pdbx_strand_id
1 'polypeptide(L)'
;MVRLKHRWILFETLFENTSHQDTSIDPLTSHDIYITVKESIQLNFGDYGRGCTSSSLNVKYYSPHTNIGLLRVSRDYYRMVWCALTFITQINSRSCTIRVLHVGGTIKQCQKLVIEYDREQLLENEDLNDI
;
A
#
# COMPACT_ATOMS: atom_id res chain seq x y z
N MET A 1 -28.59 15.35 -6.21
CA MET A 1 -28.23 14.05 -5.58
C MET A 1 -26.73 14.04 -5.30
N VAL A 2 -26.31 13.91 -4.03
CA VAL A 2 -24.90 13.95 -3.62
C VAL A 2 -24.40 12.52 -3.41
N ARG A 3 -23.19 12.20 -3.90
CA ARG A 3 -22.54 10.89 -3.72
C ARG A 3 -21.21 11.05 -2.98
N LEU A 4 -20.89 10.13 -2.09
CA LEU A 4 -19.57 10.03 -1.50
C LEU A 4 -18.54 9.62 -2.57
N LYS A 5 -17.40 10.31 -2.59
CA LYS A 5 -16.32 10.06 -3.56
C LYS A 5 -15.14 9.42 -2.85
N HIS A 6 -14.62 8.33 -3.41
CA HIS A 6 -13.45 7.64 -2.89
C HIS A 6 -12.24 7.82 -3.80
N ARG A 7 -11.06 7.63 -3.22
CA ARG A 7 -9.79 7.47 -3.91
C ARG A 7 -9.22 6.10 -3.62
N TRP A 8 -8.52 5.59 -4.62
CA TRP A 8 -7.81 4.32 -4.58
C TRP A 8 -6.33 4.62 -4.63
N ILE A 9 -5.60 4.22 -3.60
CA ILE A 9 -4.16 4.34 -3.52
C ILE A 9 -3.59 2.96 -3.86
N LEU A 10 -2.88 2.91 -4.97
CA LEU A 10 -2.07 1.76 -5.36
C LEU A 10 -0.68 1.95 -4.76
N PHE A 11 -0.22 0.98 -4.00
CA PHE A 11 1.06 1.04 -3.31
C PHE A 11 1.78 -0.30 -3.44
N GLU A 12 3.09 -0.25 -3.22
CA GLU A 12 4.02 -1.36 -3.25
C GLU A 12 4.86 -1.30 -1.99
N THR A 13 5.13 -2.47 -1.41
CA THR A 13 5.94 -2.60 -0.21
C THR A 13 7.32 -3.16 -0.58
N LEU A 14 8.36 -2.40 -0.24
CA LEU A 14 9.75 -2.75 -0.50
C LEU A 14 10.35 -3.21 0.81
N PHE A 15 10.64 -4.51 0.93
CA PHE A 15 11.28 -5.06 2.12
C PHE A 15 12.80 -4.96 2.00
N GLU A 16 13.45 -4.53 3.07
CA GLU A 16 14.91 -4.55 3.13
C GLU A 16 15.35 -5.98 3.50
N ASN A 17 16.02 -6.66 2.57
CA ASN A 17 16.51 -8.03 2.76
C ASN A 17 17.60 -8.06 3.85
N THR A 18 17.19 -8.10 5.12
CA THR A 18 18.13 -8.40 6.21
C THR A 18 18.46 -9.88 6.14
N SER A 19 19.70 -10.17 5.76
CA SER A 19 20.16 -11.47 5.26
C SER A 19 20.23 -12.60 6.29
N HIS A 20 19.77 -12.41 7.52
CA HIS A 20 19.92 -13.40 8.58
C HIS A 20 18.76 -13.29 9.58
N GLN A 21 18.06 -14.42 9.81
CA GLN A 21 16.81 -14.58 10.60
C GLN A 21 15.59 -14.25 9.72
N ASP A 22 14.83 -15.22 9.18
CA ASP A 22 13.84 -16.05 9.90
C ASP A 22 13.35 -17.19 8.98
N THR A 23 13.47 -18.47 9.34
CA THR A 23 12.44 -19.26 10.05
C THR A 23 10.99 -18.83 9.72
N SER A 24 10.38 -19.48 8.72
CA SER A 24 8.93 -19.48 8.44
C SER A 24 8.21 -18.13 8.63
N ILE A 25 8.52 -17.15 7.77
CA ILE A 25 7.82 -15.87 7.84
C ILE A 25 6.41 -16.06 7.27
N ASP A 26 5.38 -15.80 8.07
CA ASP A 26 4.00 -15.87 7.59
C ASP A 26 3.75 -14.83 6.48
N PRO A 27 2.94 -15.17 5.45
CA PRO A 27 2.63 -14.23 4.38
C PRO A 27 1.88 -13.02 4.95
N LEU A 28 2.30 -11.82 4.54
CA LEU A 28 1.67 -10.58 5.00
C LEU A 28 0.21 -10.52 4.54
N THR A 29 -0.72 -10.33 5.47
CA THR A 29 -2.15 -10.30 5.17
C THR A 29 -2.64 -8.87 4.93
N SER A 30 -3.71 -8.70 4.14
CA SER A 30 -4.37 -7.39 3.94
C SER A 30 -4.80 -6.73 5.26
N HIS A 31 -5.14 -7.55 6.27
CA HIS A 31 -5.50 -7.12 7.61
C HIS A 31 -4.32 -6.48 8.36
N ASP A 32 -3.12 -7.07 8.24
CA ASP A 32 -1.92 -6.56 8.91
C ASP A 32 -1.59 -5.16 8.37
N ILE A 33 -1.64 -5.00 7.04
CA ILE A 33 -1.45 -3.69 6.39
C ILE A 33 -2.51 -2.69 6.86
N TYR A 34 -3.78 -3.11 6.96
CA TYR A 34 -4.84 -2.24 7.46
C TYR A 34 -4.54 -1.75 8.89
N ILE A 35 -4.09 -2.64 9.78
CA ILE A 35 -3.71 -2.28 11.14
C ILE A 35 -2.52 -1.32 11.13
N THR A 36 -1.43 -1.65 10.44
CA THR A 36 -0.23 -0.81 10.41
C THR A 36 -0.52 0.59 9.84
N VAL A 37 -1.32 0.69 8.79
CA VAL A 37 -1.74 1.99 8.23
C VAL A 37 -2.59 2.76 9.24
N LYS A 38 -3.53 2.11 9.92
CA LYS A 38 -4.36 2.75 10.93
C LYS A 38 -3.54 3.26 12.12
N GLU A 39 -2.53 2.50 12.55
CA GLU A 39 -1.60 2.88 13.60
C GLU A 39 -0.69 4.04 13.17
N SER A 40 -0.16 4.00 11.95
CA SER A 40 0.61 5.11 11.38
C SER A 40 -0.22 6.40 11.29
N ILE A 41 -1.49 6.31 10.90
CA ILE A 41 -2.39 7.48 10.87
C ILE A 41 -2.58 8.04 12.30
N GLN A 42 -2.80 7.17 13.29
CA GLN A 42 -2.95 7.60 14.68
C GLN A 42 -1.68 8.26 15.21
N LEU A 43 -0.52 7.69 14.91
CA LEU A 43 0.77 8.20 15.40
C LEU A 43 1.09 9.58 14.81
N ASN A 44 0.82 9.79 13.52
CA ASN A 44 1.17 11.01 12.82
C ASN A 44 0.11 12.12 12.90
N PHE A 45 -1.18 11.76 12.97
CA PHE A 45 -2.30 12.71 12.89
C PHE A 45 -3.23 12.67 14.11
N GLY A 46 -2.95 11.82 15.10
CA GLY A 46 -3.74 11.67 16.32
C GLY A 46 -5.15 11.12 16.09
N ASP A 47 -6.00 11.28 17.10
CA ASP A 47 -7.38 10.81 17.09
C ASP A 47 -8.21 11.44 15.98
N TYR A 48 -7.89 12.67 15.58
CA TYR A 48 -8.55 13.35 14.47
C TYR A 48 -8.36 12.60 13.15
N GLY A 49 -7.11 12.27 12.81
CA GLY A 49 -6.81 11.55 11.57
C GLY A 49 -7.40 10.15 11.56
N ARG A 50 -7.34 9.45 12.70
CA ARG A 50 -7.95 8.13 12.84
C ARG A 50 -9.46 8.19 12.72
N GLY A 51 -10.12 9.16 13.35
CA GLY A 51 -11.57 9.36 13.26
C GLY A 51 -12.04 9.68 11.83
N CYS A 52 -11.34 10.59 11.15
CA CYS A 52 -11.70 11.01 9.79
C CYS A 52 -11.56 9.89 8.76
N THR A 53 -10.55 9.03 8.92
CA THR A 53 -10.28 7.96 7.96
C THR A 53 -10.97 6.65 8.29
N SER A 54 -11.34 6.39 9.56
CA SER A 54 -11.84 5.09 10.03
C SER A 54 -13.04 4.52 9.26
N SER A 55 -13.95 5.37 8.79
CA SER A 55 -15.14 4.92 8.05
C SER A 55 -14.88 4.59 6.58
N SER A 56 -13.77 5.10 6.02
CA SER A 56 -13.50 5.05 4.58
C SER A 56 -12.25 4.23 4.22
N LEU A 57 -11.36 4.02 5.19
CA LEU A 57 -10.12 3.26 5.07
C LEU A 57 -10.43 1.76 4.92
N ASN A 58 -10.03 1.17 3.80
CA ASN A 58 -10.19 -0.26 3.57
C ASN A 58 -9.10 -0.77 2.62
N VAL A 59 -8.35 -1.79 3.03
CA VAL A 59 -7.41 -2.49 2.14
C VAL A 59 -8.21 -3.55 1.38
N LYS A 60 -8.37 -3.34 0.07
CA LYS A 60 -9.23 -4.19 -0.76
C LYS A 60 -8.50 -5.40 -1.31
N TYR A 61 -7.20 -5.24 -1.55
CA TYR A 61 -6.34 -6.25 -2.14
C TYR A 61 -4.91 -6.04 -1.65
N TYR A 62 -4.22 -7.13 -1.40
CA TYR A 62 -2.78 -7.15 -1.25
C TYR A 62 -2.27 -8.51 -1.71
N SER A 63 -1.19 -8.52 -2.50
CA SER A 63 -0.53 -9.73 -2.95
C SER A 63 0.80 -9.89 -2.21
N PRO A 64 1.00 -10.96 -1.43
CA PRO A 64 2.31 -11.26 -0.85
C PRO A 64 3.40 -11.59 -1.88
N HIS A 65 3.01 -11.96 -3.10
CA HIS A 65 3.95 -12.34 -4.15
C HIS A 65 4.55 -11.13 -4.86
N THR A 66 3.72 -10.14 -5.20
CA THR A 66 4.17 -8.92 -5.89
C THR A 66 4.36 -7.75 -4.93
N ASN A 67 4.03 -7.91 -3.64
CA ASN A 67 4.09 -6.87 -2.62
C ASN A 67 3.27 -5.61 -2.94
N ILE A 68 2.34 -5.71 -3.88
CA ILE A 68 1.46 -4.63 -4.31
C ILE A 68 0.11 -4.74 -3.59
N GLY A 69 -0.40 -3.59 -3.14
CA GLY A 69 -1.69 -3.47 -2.49
C GLY A 69 -2.54 -2.32 -3.03
N LEU A 70 -3.85 -2.44 -2.80
CA LEU A 70 -4.85 -1.46 -3.18
C LEU A 70 -5.67 -1.03 -1.97
N LEU A 71 -5.59 0.25 -1.64
CA LEU A 71 -6.23 0.85 -0.48
C LEU A 71 -7.30 1.87 -0.93
N ARG A 72 -8.47 1.82 -0.29
CA ARG A 72 -9.57 2.77 -0.46
C ARG A 72 -9.56 3.78 0.68
N VAL A 73 -9.87 5.03 0.36
CA VAL A 73 -10.06 6.12 1.33
C VAL A 73 -11.04 7.16 0.78
N SER A 74 -11.62 8.00 1.64
CA SER A 74 -12.37 9.20 1.23
C SER A 74 -11.51 10.15 0.39
N ARG A 75 -12.13 10.83 -0.57
CA ARG A 75 -11.45 11.83 -1.42
C ARG A 75 -10.83 12.98 -0.64
N ASP A 76 -11.38 13.33 0.51
CA ASP A 76 -10.91 14.52 1.24
C ASP A 76 -9.66 14.20 2.09
N TYR A 77 -9.49 12.94 2.49
CA TYR A 77 -8.43 12.50 3.41
C TYR A 77 -7.35 11.61 2.75
N TYR A 78 -7.36 11.44 1.43
CA TYR A 78 -6.40 10.55 0.76
C TYR A 78 -4.94 11.00 0.93
N ARG A 79 -4.67 12.31 1.00
CA ARG A 79 -3.32 12.84 1.21
C ARG A 79 -2.78 12.51 2.59
N MET A 80 -3.65 12.53 3.61
CA MET A 80 -3.30 12.14 4.98
C MET A 80 -2.90 10.66 5.02
N VAL A 81 -3.67 9.79 4.37
CA VAL A 81 -3.34 8.36 4.29
C VAL A 81 -2.09 8.11 3.45
N TRP A 82 -1.88 8.84 2.36
CA TRP A 82 -0.63 8.77 1.58
C TRP A 82 0.57 9.14 2.45
N CYS A 83 0.51 10.25 3.16
CA CYS A 83 1.58 10.66 4.08
C CYS A 83 1.82 9.62 5.19
N ALA A 84 0.76 9.02 5.74
CA ALA A 84 0.90 7.94 6.71
C ALA A 84 1.56 6.69 6.11
N LEU A 85 1.25 6.33 4.86
CA LEU A 85 1.90 5.22 4.17
C LEU A 85 3.40 5.44 4.03
N THR A 86 3.84 6.65 3.67
CA THR A 86 5.27 6.96 3.48
C THR A 86 6.07 6.96 4.78
N PHE A 87 5.42 7.08 5.93
CA PHE A 87 6.09 7.03 7.25
C PHE A 87 6.18 5.62 7.83
N ILE A 88 5.60 4.61 7.19
CA ILE A 88 5.72 3.23 7.64
C ILE A 88 7.12 2.72 7.31
N THR A 89 7.88 2.38 8.35
CA THR A 89 9.24 1.83 8.26
C THR A 89 9.30 0.34 8.59
N GLN A 90 8.27 -0.21 9.22
CA GLN A 90 8.24 -1.60 9.66
C GLN A 90 6.81 -2.17 9.62
N ILE A 91 6.65 -3.40 9.11
CA ILE A 91 5.40 -4.17 9.15
C ILE A 91 5.73 -5.57 9.70
N ASN A 92 5.01 -6.04 10.72
CA ASN A 92 5.20 -7.36 11.35
C ASN A 92 6.69 -7.68 11.65
N SER A 93 7.41 -6.71 12.24
CA SER A 93 8.84 -6.81 12.57
C SER A 93 9.80 -6.87 11.38
N ARG A 94 9.32 -6.65 10.14
CA ARG A 94 10.16 -6.54 8.94
C ARG A 94 10.32 -5.08 8.54
N SER A 95 11.56 -4.64 8.39
CA SER A 95 11.87 -3.32 7.84
C SER A 95 11.36 -3.21 6.41
N CYS A 96 10.53 -2.22 6.15
CA CYS A 96 9.94 -2.00 4.84
C CYS A 96 9.75 -0.51 4.55
N THR A 97 9.76 -0.16 3.28
CA THR A 97 9.36 1.16 2.79
C THR A 97 8.15 0.99 1.88
N ILE A 98 7.13 1.85 2.04
CA ILE A 98 5.97 1.83 1.16
C ILE A 98 6.10 2.88 0.07
N ARG A 99 6.08 2.44 -1.19
CA ARG A 99 6.05 3.29 -2.38
C ARG A 99 4.63 3.39 -2.90
N VAL A 100 4.14 4.62 -3.13
CA VAL A 100 2.83 4.83 -3.77
C VAL A 100 3.03 4.93 -5.28
N LEU A 101 2.44 4.00 -6.02
CA LEU A 101 2.53 3.93 -7.48
C LEU A 101 1.52 4.86 -8.15
N HIS A 102 0.28 4.87 -7.65
CA HIS A 102 -0.80 5.66 -8.27
C HIS A 102 -1.92 6.02 -7.30
N VAL A 103 -2.60 7.15 -7.56
CA VAL A 103 -3.84 7.53 -6.89
C VAL A 103 -4.97 7.72 -7.90
N GLY A 104 -5.90 6.78 -7.94
CA GLY A 104 -7.00 6.74 -8.90
C GLY A 104 -8.37 7.09 -8.31
N GLY A 105 -9.32 7.40 -9.18
CA GLY A 105 -10.73 7.54 -8.81
C GLY A 105 -11.53 6.23 -8.91
N THR A 106 -11.04 5.27 -9.70
CA THR A 106 -11.72 4.00 -9.97
C THR A 106 -10.74 2.83 -9.87
N ILE A 107 -11.24 1.67 -9.42
CA ILE A 107 -10.45 0.43 -9.36
C ILE A 107 -9.96 0.05 -10.76
N LYS A 108 -10.81 0.19 -11.79
CA LYS A 108 -10.47 -0.17 -13.18
C LYS A 108 -9.25 0.58 -13.72
N GLN A 109 -9.08 1.85 -13.36
CA GLN A 109 -7.87 2.61 -13.72
C GLN A 109 -6.63 2.07 -13.00
N CYS A 110 -6.75 1.79 -11.69
CA CYS A 110 -5.64 1.24 -10.91
C CYS A 110 -5.23 -0.14 -11.44
N GLN A 111 -6.18 -0.99 -11.82
CA GLN A 111 -5.91 -2.32 -12.39
C GLN A 111 -5.12 -2.24 -13.71
N LYS A 112 -5.52 -1.34 -14.62
CA LYS A 112 -4.78 -1.15 -15.88
C LYS A 112 -3.33 -0.75 -15.61
N LEU A 113 -3.13 0.20 -14.70
CA LEU A 113 -1.80 0.66 -14.33
C LEU A 113 -0.96 -0.42 -13.64
N VAL A 114 -1.55 -1.27 -12.81
CA VAL A 114 -0.84 -2.42 -12.23
C VAL A 114 -0.35 -3.37 -13.31
N ILE A 115 -1.18 -3.67 -14.30
CA ILE A 115 -0.82 -4.59 -15.39
C ILE A 115 0.29 -3.99 -16.26
N GLU A 116 0.20 -2.69 -16.56
CA GLU A 116 1.24 -1.97 -17.31
C GLU A 116 2.56 -1.95 -16.53
N TYR A 117 2.51 -1.63 -15.23
CA TYR A 117 3.67 -1.64 -14.34
C TYR A 117 4.33 -3.02 -14.23
N ASP A 118 3.52 -4.07 -14.02
CA ASP A 118 4.02 -5.45 -13.93
C ASP A 118 4.71 -5.88 -15.22
N ARG A 119 4.14 -5.50 -16.38
CA ARG A 119 4.75 -5.76 -17.68
C ARG A 119 6.09 -5.05 -17.86
N GLU A 120 6.18 -3.78 -17.46
CA GLU A 120 7.43 -3.00 -17.52
C GLU A 120 8.52 -3.63 -16.64
N GLN A 121 8.16 -4.04 -15.42
CA GLN A 121 9.08 -4.71 -14.51
C GLN A 121 9.56 -6.06 -15.06
N LEU A 122 8.70 -6.84 -15.70
CA LEU A 122 9.12 -8.11 -16.32
C LEU A 122 10.13 -7.89 -17.45
N LEU A 123 9.89 -6.91 -18.33
CA LEU A 123 10.81 -6.58 -19.43
C LEU A 123 12.17 -6.10 -18.92
N GLU A 124 12.19 -5.22 -17.91
CA GLU A 124 13.42 -4.72 -17.29
C GLU A 124 14.26 -5.85 -16.66
N ASN A 125 13.60 -6.87 -16.09
CA ASN A 125 14.27 -8.03 -15.53
C ASN A 125 14.79 -9.02 -16.60
N GLU A 126 14.15 -9.10 -17.77
CA GLU A 126 14.67 -9.89 -18.90
C GLU A 126 15.95 -9.26 -19.46
N ASP A 127 15.95 -7.95 -19.67
CA ASP A 127 17.13 -7.21 -20.19
C ASP A 127 18.36 -7.32 -19.27
N LEU A 128 18.15 -7.42 -17.95
CA LEU A 128 19.22 -7.60 -16.96
C LEU A 128 19.80 -9.01 -16.91
N ASN A 129 19.05 -10.04 -17.34
CA ASN A 129 19.50 -11.43 -17.33
C ASN A 129 20.25 -11.83 -18.61
N ASP A 130 20.11 -11.04 -19.69
CA ASP A 130 20.79 -11.27 -20.98
C ASP A 130 22.20 -10.65 -21.06
N ILE A 131 22.68 -9.99 -19.99
CA ILE A 131 24.04 -9.43 -19.83
C ILE A 131 24.89 -10.31 -18.92
#